data_AF-A0A8T4QBG4-F1
#
_entry.id   AF-A0A8T4QBG4-F1
#
_cell.length_a   1.000
_cell.length_b   1.000
_cell.length_c   1.000
_cell.angle_alpha   90.00
_cell.angle_beta   90.00
_cell.angle_gamma   90.00
#
_symmetry.space_group_name_H-M   'P 1'
#
loop_
_entity.id
_entity.type
_entity.pdbx_description
1 polymer ?
#
loop_
_entity_poly.entity_id
_entity_poly.type
_entity_poly.pdbx_seq_one_letter_code
_entity_poly.pdbx_strand_id
1 'polypeptide(L)'
;MGHITSKNYLSLQARLDKAPQGAPDSETLFKILEHLFTEKEAELVSKLPIRPFTIEKAMKIWNLPEVKAKKVLDGLADKAILIDLAKDREEKVYALAPPMAGFFEFSIMKMGGKFDKQLLSELYHQYLNVEDDFGKRVFALYPAIGRTYVHEDTIQPKDKDIILDYEKVTKYIENSDFWAAGICYCRHKMEHLGKVCKASMNVCMSFGAVGRSLCKSNVAKPLTKQEALDMVKKCRDEGLVQIGSNMQNDFSWICNCCGCCCEALIAYKKLGYNPRIETNWYAENTIDKCTACGMCVKKCPVNAITLVKEPRDPHTSEGSKTFAKIDFDRCIGCGVCTRFCPPKSLKMERRKETNFVPMDTFERAVLQAIDSNTLQNLIFDNYHLWQYGVLRAALGIIFKLPPVKWTMANRQLQSRFLTAVGNHYYKQNPEIFGGVKPDYSHQELNKKY
;
A
#
# COMPACT_ATOMS: atom_id res chain seq x y z
N MET A 1 7.71 -33.10 -11.19
CA MET A 1 8.35 -32.59 -12.42
C MET A 1 8.72 -31.15 -12.15
N GLY A 2 10.01 -30.85 -11.96
CA GLY A 2 10.46 -29.48 -11.70
C GLY A 2 10.27 -28.64 -12.96
N HIS A 3 9.45 -27.60 -12.88
CA HIS A 3 9.36 -26.59 -13.94
C HIS A 3 10.75 -25.95 -14.08
N ILE A 4 11.38 -26.09 -15.25
CA ILE A 4 12.63 -25.38 -15.54
C ILE A 4 12.25 -23.94 -15.89
N THR A 5 12.31 -23.04 -14.91
CA THR A 5 12.06 -21.61 -15.12
C THR A 5 13.13 -21.01 -16.02
N SER A 6 12.73 -20.28 -17.07
CA SER A 6 13.70 -19.60 -17.95
C SER A 6 14.52 -18.55 -17.17
N LYS A 7 15.78 -18.38 -17.58
CA LYS A 7 16.72 -17.35 -17.07
C LYS A 7 16.13 -15.94 -17.12
N ASN A 8 15.24 -15.67 -18.08
CA ASN A 8 14.61 -14.36 -18.26
C ASN A 8 13.63 -14.03 -17.12
N TYR A 9 12.85 -15.01 -16.65
CA TYR A 9 11.94 -14.83 -15.52
C TYR A 9 12.70 -14.72 -14.20
N LEU A 10 13.80 -15.48 -14.03
CA LEU A 10 14.71 -15.31 -12.89
C LEU A 10 15.30 -13.89 -12.85
N SER A 11 15.69 -13.34 -14.01
CA SER A 11 16.22 -11.98 -14.10
C SER A 11 15.15 -10.93 -13.78
N LEU A 12 13.89 -11.15 -14.20
CA LEU A 12 12.77 -10.28 -13.89
C LEU A 12 12.46 -10.30 -12.38
N GLN A 13 12.37 -11.47 -11.76
CA GLN A 13 12.17 -11.61 -10.32
C GLN A 13 13.29 -10.90 -9.54
N ALA A 14 14.54 -11.16 -9.88
CA ALA A 14 15.69 -10.50 -9.25
C ALA A 14 15.68 -8.98 -9.46
N ARG A 15 15.03 -8.49 -10.53
CA ARG A 15 14.82 -7.06 -10.74
C ARG A 15 13.69 -6.51 -9.88
N LEU A 16 12.58 -7.23 -9.71
CA LEU A 16 11.49 -6.83 -8.81
C LEU A 16 12.00 -6.71 -7.37
N ASP A 17 12.81 -7.66 -6.92
CA ASP A 17 13.37 -7.73 -5.57
C ASP A 17 14.33 -6.62 -5.17
N LYS A 18 14.77 -5.82 -6.15
CA LYS A 18 15.60 -4.63 -5.90
C LYS A 18 14.80 -3.43 -5.41
N ALA A 19 13.47 -3.44 -5.60
CA ALA A 19 12.58 -2.45 -5.03
C ALA A 19 12.18 -2.84 -3.58
N PRO A 20 11.75 -1.90 -2.73
CA PRO A 20 11.40 -2.19 -1.34
C PRO A 20 10.37 -3.31 -1.19
N GLN A 21 9.26 -3.23 -1.94
CA GLN A 21 8.21 -4.27 -1.94
C GLN A 21 8.75 -5.64 -2.35
N GLY A 22 9.61 -5.66 -3.37
CA GLY A 22 10.07 -6.88 -4.01
C GLY A 22 8.95 -7.77 -4.53
N ALA A 23 9.34 -8.99 -4.89
CA ALA A 23 8.46 -10.10 -5.16
C ALA A 23 9.25 -11.38 -4.84
N PRO A 24 9.18 -11.88 -3.58
CA PRO A 24 9.91 -13.06 -3.15
C PRO A 24 9.73 -14.23 -4.11
N ASP A 25 10.82 -14.93 -4.42
CA ASP A 25 10.79 -16.03 -5.37
C ASP A 25 9.95 -17.19 -4.86
N SER A 26 9.11 -17.73 -5.74
CA SER A 26 8.40 -18.98 -5.51
C SER A 26 8.01 -19.59 -6.86
N GLU A 27 7.76 -20.89 -6.90
CA GLU A 27 7.24 -21.54 -8.10
C GLU A 27 5.93 -20.87 -8.57
N THR A 28 5.10 -20.43 -7.62
CA THR A 28 3.85 -19.71 -7.88
C THR A 28 4.13 -18.34 -8.53
N LEU A 29 5.09 -17.57 -8.00
CA LEU A 29 5.47 -16.29 -8.61
C LEU A 29 5.92 -16.47 -10.06
N PHE A 30 6.77 -17.46 -10.35
CA PHE A 30 7.24 -17.66 -11.71
C PHE A 30 6.10 -17.99 -12.68
N LYS A 31 5.13 -18.82 -12.27
CA LYS A 31 3.91 -19.06 -13.04
C LYS A 31 3.10 -17.79 -13.26
N ILE A 32 2.98 -16.91 -12.26
CA ILE A 32 2.33 -15.60 -12.42
C ILE A 32 3.08 -14.78 -13.48
N LEU A 33 4.41 -14.66 -13.38
CA LEU A 33 5.20 -13.87 -14.32
C LEU A 33 5.14 -14.41 -15.74
N GLU A 34 5.10 -15.74 -15.93
CA GLU A 34 4.92 -16.39 -17.23
C GLU A 34 3.57 -16.05 -17.89
N HIS A 35 2.51 -15.85 -17.09
CA HIS A 35 1.20 -15.45 -17.59
C HIS A 35 1.08 -13.96 -17.90
N LEU A 36 1.83 -13.12 -17.18
CA LEU A 36 1.80 -11.66 -17.35
C LEU A 36 2.75 -11.18 -18.45
N PHE A 37 3.90 -11.83 -18.58
CA PHE A 37 4.99 -11.45 -19.47
C PHE A 37 5.30 -12.56 -20.45
N THR A 38 5.45 -12.19 -21.73
CA THR A 38 6.22 -13.02 -22.65
C THR A 38 7.67 -13.08 -22.18
N GLU A 39 8.37 -14.15 -22.55
CA GLU A 39 9.78 -14.32 -22.17
C GLU A 39 10.65 -13.12 -22.60
N LYS A 40 10.36 -12.56 -23.79
CA LYS A 40 11.07 -11.38 -24.30
C LYS A 40 10.76 -10.13 -23.48
N GLU A 41 9.51 -9.93 -23.08
CA GLU A 41 9.14 -8.82 -22.20
C GLU A 41 9.81 -8.95 -20.83
N ALA A 42 9.88 -10.17 -20.26
CA ALA A 42 10.57 -10.41 -19.00
C ALA A 42 12.06 -10.04 -19.08
N GLU A 43 12.74 -10.42 -20.17
CA GLU A 43 14.12 -10.03 -20.43
C GLU A 43 14.27 -8.50 -20.48
N LEU A 44 13.42 -7.81 -21.24
CA LEU A 44 13.51 -6.36 -21.44
C LEU A 44 13.19 -5.59 -20.15
N VAL A 45 12.14 -5.99 -19.43
CA VAL A 45 11.70 -5.33 -18.19
C VAL A 45 12.72 -5.55 -17.07
N SER A 46 13.41 -6.70 -17.02
CA SER A 46 14.47 -6.95 -16.04
C SER A 46 15.62 -5.92 -16.08
N LYS A 47 15.80 -5.24 -17.21
CA LYS A 47 16.86 -4.25 -17.45
C LYS A 47 16.42 -2.81 -17.18
N LEU A 48 15.11 -2.56 -17.07
CA LEU A 48 14.58 -1.20 -16.92
C LEU A 48 14.94 -0.56 -15.57
N PRO A 49 15.05 0.79 -15.52
CA PRO A 49 15.29 1.53 -14.28
C PRO A 49 14.20 1.30 -13.24
N ILE A 50 14.51 1.45 -11.94
CA ILE A 50 13.49 1.46 -10.88
C ILE A 50 12.72 2.78 -10.90
N ARG A 51 13.43 3.88 -11.11
CA ARG A 51 12.83 5.20 -11.18
C ARG A 51 12.05 5.36 -12.49
N PRO A 52 11.11 6.33 -12.54
CA PRO A 52 10.47 6.71 -13.79
C PRO A 52 11.50 7.04 -14.88
N PHE A 53 11.20 6.65 -16.12
CA PHE A 53 12.13 6.72 -17.24
C PHE A 53 11.41 7.08 -18.55
N THR A 54 12.15 7.72 -19.45
CA THR A 54 11.65 8.08 -20.79
C THR A 54 11.92 6.99 -21.82
N ILE A 55 11.35 7.15 -23.02
CA ILE A 55 11.59 6.22 -24.12
C ILE A 55 13.06 6.17 -24.54
N GLU A 56 13.76 7.31 -24.56
CA GLU A 56 15.18 7.40 -24.93
C GLU A 56 16.04 6.59 -23.96
N LYS A 57 15.69 6.59 -22.67
CA LYS A 57 16.39 5.80 -21.66
C LYS A 57 16.20 4.30 -21.93
N ALA A 58 14.97 3.87 -22.25
CA ALA A 58 14.68 2.48 -22.58
C ALA A 58 15.40 2.05 -23.88
N MET A 59 15.40 2.89 -24.92
CA MET A 59 16.14 2.66 -26.18
C MET A 59 17.63 2.41 -25.93
N LYS A 60 18.27 3.24 -25.11
CA LYS A 60 19.69 3.10 -24.76
C LYS A 60 19.97 1.81 -24.00
N ILE A 61 19.09 1.41 -23.08
CA ILE A 61 19.25 0.19 -22.27
C ILE A 61 19.04 -1.07 -23.12
N TRP A 62 18.07 -1.05 -24.02
CA TRP A 62 17.73 -2.20 -24.85
C TRP A 62 18.52 -2.29 -26.14
N ASN A 63 19.24 -1.22 -26.51
CA ASN A 63 19.87 -1.05 -27.82
C ASN A 63 18.86 -1.29 -28.96
N LEU A 64 17.69 -0.65 -28.87
CA LEU A 64 16.60 -0.78 -29.83
C LEU A 64 16.28 0.57 -30.49
N PRO A 65 15.91 0.57 -31.79
CA PRO A 65 15.33 1.74 -32.44
C PRO A 65 14.04 2.19 -31.74
N GLU A 66 13.75 3.48 -31.83
CA GLU A 66 12.61 4.13 -31.15
C GLU A 66 11.28 3.43 -31.45
N VAL A 67 10.98 3.14 -32.72
CA VAL A 67 9.74 2.47 -33.12
C VAL A 67 9.55 1.12 -32.42
N LYS A 68 10.63 0.33 -32.26
CA LYS A 68 10.58 -0.97 -31.58
C LYS A 68 10.44 -0.79 -30.06
N ALA A 69 11.20 0.13 -29.47
CA ALA A 69 11.10 0.42 -28.04
C ALA A 69 9.70 0.93 -27.67
N LYS A 70 9.15 1.85 -28.47
CA LYS A 70 7.79 2.38 -28.33
C LYS A 70 6.75 1.28 -28.37
N LYS A 71 6.84 0.37 -29.36
CA LYS A 71 5.91 -0.76 -29.48
C LYS A 71 5.91 -1.66 -28.24
N VAL A 72 7.08 -1.93 -27.66
CA VAL A 72 7.19 -2.73 -26.42
C VAL A 72 6.61 -1.96 -25.23
N LEU A 73 6.97 -0.69 -25.06
CA LEU A 73 6.49 0.15 -23.95
C LEU A 73 4.97 0.34 -23.99
N ASP A 74 4.41 0.65 -25.17
CA ASP A 74 2.97 0.79 -25.37
C ASP A 74 2.24 -0.54 -25.12
N GLY A 75 2.82 -1.68 -25.52
CA GLY A 75 2.25 -3.00 -25.24
C GLY A 75 2.24 -3.35 -23.74
N LEU A 76 3.30 -3.02 -23.03
CA LEU A 76 3.36 -3.19 -21.57
C LEU A 76 2.43 -2.21 -20.84
N ALA A 77 2.27 -0.99 -21.35
CA ALA A 77 1.35 0.00 -20.82
C ALA A 77 -0.12 -0.42 -21.05
N ASP A 78 -0.48 -0.97 -22.23
CA ASP A 78 -1.81 -1.52 -22.47
C ASP A 78 -2.14 -2.67 -21.51
N LYS A 79 -1.17 -3.51 -21.19
CA LYS A 79 -1.31 -4.54 -20.13
C LYS A 79 -1.38 -3.98 -18.70
N ALA A 80 -1.18 -2.66 -18.54
CA ALA A 80 -1.03 -1.97 -17.26
C ALA A 80 0.11 -2.54 -16.39
N ILE A 81 1.14 -3.09 -17.03
CA ILE A 81 2.39 -3.45 -16.36
C ILE A 81 3.23 -2.18 -16.14
N LEU A 82 3.28 -1.33 -17.15
CA LEU A 82 3.83 0.02 -17.02
C LEU A 82 2.70 1.03 -16.85
N ILE A 83 2.96 2.06 -16.06
CA ILE A 83 2.11 3.24 -15.93
C ILE A 83 2.78 4.44 -16.60
N ASP A 84 1.98 5.24 -17.29
CA ASP A 84 2.37 6.53 -17.86
C ASP A 84 2.10 7.64 -16.83
N LEU A 85 3.17 8.25 -16.34
CA LEU A 85 3.15 9.28 -15.30
C LEU A 85 3.09 10.70 -15.86
N ALA A 86 3.16 10.86 -17.19
CA ALA A 86 3.09 12.17 -17.83
C ALA A 86 1.69 12.80 -17.71
N LYS A 87 1.62 14.13 -17.64
CA LYS A 87 0.36 14.83 -17.86
C LYS A 87 0.02 14.87 -19.35
N ASP A 88 -1.25 15.16 -19.65
CA ASP A 88 -1.70 15.18 -21.05
C ASP A 88 -0.88 16.19 -21.86
N ARG A 89 -0.39 15.76 -23.04
CA ARG A 89 0.48 16.51 -23.97
C ARG A 89 1.95 16.66 -23.55
N GLU A 90 2.37 16.07 -22.43
CA GLU A 90 3.79 15.96 -22.08
C GLU A 90 4.44 14.71 -22.69
N GLU A 91 5.77 14.70 -22.70
CA GLU A 91 6.54 13.52 -23.07
C GLU A 91 6.23 12.35 -22.13
N LYS A 92 5.99 11.16 -22.67
CA LYS A 92 5.64 9.98 -21.87
C LYS A 92 6.77 9.60 -20.91
N VAL A 93 6.42 9.52 -19.63
CA VAL A 93 7.31 9.05 -18.57
C VAL A 93 6.75 7.75 -18.02
N TYR A 94 7.45 6.65 -18.22
CA TYR A 94 7.00 5.33 -17.80
C TYR A 94 7.57 4.97 -16.42
N ALA A 95 6.78 4.27 -15.63
CA ALA A 95 7.27 3.54 -14.47
C ALA A 95 6.71 2.12 -14.46
N LEU A 96 7.48 1.16 -13.95
CA LEU A 96 6.94 -0.17 -13.65
C LEU A 96 5.97 -0.03 -12.49
N ALA A 97 4.72 -0.47 -12.68
CA ALA A 97 3.79 -0.55 -11.57
C ALA A 97 4.39 -1.47 -10.48
N PRO A 98 4.24 -1.16 -9.19
CA PRO A 98 4.72 -2.07 -8.15
C PRO A 98 3.93 -3.39 -8.17
N PRO A 99 4.41 -4.48 -7.55
CA PRO A 99 3.63 -5.69 -7.38
C PRO A 99 2.32 -5.46 -6.61
N MET A 100 2.29 -4.56 -5.61
CA MET A 100 1.08 -4.18 -4.86
C MET A 100 1.13 -2.73 -4.33
N ALA A 101 0.20 -1.82 -4.58
CA ALA A 101 -0.94 -1.89 -5.48
C ALA A 101 -0.52 -1.50 -6.90
N GLY A 102 -0.39 -2.47 -7.79
CA GLY A 102 0.02 -2.25 -9.16
C GLY A 102 -0.31 -3.41 -10.09
N PHE A 103 0.67 -3.96 -10.80
CA PHE A 103 0.38 -4.81 -11.97
C PHE A 103 -0.29 -6.15 -11.62
N PHE A 104 -0.18 -6.65 -10.39
CA PHE A 104 -0.98 -7.80 -9.96
C PHE A 104 -2.47 -7.44 -9.98
N GLU A 105 -2.85 -6.34 -9.35
CA GLU A 105 -4.23 -5.89 -9.32
C GLU A 105 -4.74 -5.54 -10.72
N PHE A 106 -3.96 -4.77 -11.46
CA PHE A 106 -4.36 -4.28 -12.78
C PHE A 106 -4.62 -5.43 -13.77
N SER A 107 -3.89 -6.54 -13.66
CA SER A 107 -4.06 -7.72 -14.52
C SER A 107 -5.44 -8.38 -14.39
N ILE A 108 -6.06 -8.35 -13.21
CA ILE A 108 -7.42 -8.87 -12.97
C ILE A 108 -8.46 -7.78 -13.23
N MET A 109 -8.17 -6.54 -12.85
CA MET A 109 -9.08 -5.39 -13.01
C MET A 109 -9.38 -5.07 -14.48
N LYS A 110 -8.41 -5.24 -15.39
CA LYS A 110 -8.59 -5.00 -16.83
C LYS A 110 -9.73 -5.86 -17.37
N MET A 111 -10.73 -5.22 -17.98
CA MET A 111 -11.84 -5.93 -18.62
C MET A 111 -11.49 -6.21 -20.08
N GLY A 112 -11.55 -7.49 -20.47
CA GLY A 112 -10.97 -7.97 -21.73
C GLY A 112 -9.44 -8.08 -21.66
N GLY A 113 -8.86 -8.76 -22.65
CA GLY A 113 -7.43 -9.05 -22.70
C GLY A 113 -7.14 -10.55 -22.77
N LYS A 114 -5.85 -10.90 -22.76
CA LYS A 114 -5.36 -12.27 -22.96
C LYS A 114 -5.07 -13.04 -21.67
N PHE A 115 -5.23 -12.41 -20.50
CA PHE A 115 -4.90 -13.05 -19.24
C PHE A 115 -6.01 -14.02 -18.84
N ASP A 116 -5.61 -15.26 -18.52
CA ASP A 116 -6.50 -16.23 -17.88
C ASP A 116 -6.74 -15.78 -16.44
N LYS A 117 -7.90 -15.17 -16.21
CA LYS A 117 -8.26 -14.62 -14.91
C LYS A 117 -8.56 -15.68 -13.87
N GLN A 118 -9.02 -16.85 -14.29
CA GLN A 118 -9.27 -17.97 -13.39
C GLN A 118 -7.94 -18.44 -12.81
N LEU A 119 -7.01 -18.80 -13.69
CA LEU A 119 -5.70 -19.29 -13.31
C LEU A 119 -4.90 -18.23 -12.54
N LEU A 120 -4.89 -16.98 -12.98
CA LEU A 120 -4.24 -15.90 -12.23
C LEU A 120 -4.85 -15.73 -10.83
N SER A 121 -6.18 -15.87 -10.67
CA SER A 121 -6.81 -15.74 -9.35
C SER A 121 -6.42 -16.86 -8.41
N GLU A 122 -6.26 -18.08 -8.92
CA GLU A 122 -5.75 -19.23 -8.16
C GLU A 122 -4.28 -19.04 -7.77
N LEU A 123 -3.44 -18.62 -8.71
CA LEU A 123 -2.03 -18.32 -8.45
C LEU A 123 -1.86 -17.17 -7.46
N TYR A 124 -2.62 -16.08 -7.59
CA TYR A 124 -2.60 -14.98 -6.63
C TYR A 124 -3.10 -15.41 -5.25
N HIS A 125 -4.11 -16.28 -5.16
CA HIS A 125 -4.53 -16.82 -3.87
C HIS A 125 -3.40 -17.61 -3.21
N GLN A 126 -2.74 -18.47 -3.98
CA GLN A 126 -1.60 -19.23 -3.50
C GLN A 126 -0.45 -18.30 -3.06
N TYR A 127 -0.02 -17.35 -3.91
CA TYR A 127 1.12 -16.48 -3.63
C TYR A 127 0.87 -15.43 -2.53
N LEU A 128 -0.35 -14.91 -2.40
CA LEU A 128 -0.66 -13.81 -1.48
C LEU A 128 -1.32 -14.25 -0.17
N ASN A 129 -2.03 -15.38 -0.15
CA ASN A 129 -2.80 -15.83 1.01
C ASN A 129 -2.27 -17.11 1.65
N VAL A 130 -1.71 -18.03 0.85
CA VAL A 130 -1.13 -19.28 1.33
C VAL A 130 0.36 -19.10 1.63
N GLU A 131 1.12 -18.61 0.66
CA GLU A 131 2.51 -18.18 0.83
C GLU A 131 2.55 -16.87 1.63
N ASP A 132 3.34 -16.85 2.70
CA ASP A 132 3.35 -15.71 3.64
C ASP A 132 4.38 -14.64 3.29
N ASP A 133 5.38 -14.96 2.46
CA ASP A 133 6.60 -14.17 2.34
C ASP A 133 6.35 -12.80 1.72
N PHE A 134 5.54 -12.74 0.67
CA PHE A 134 5.17 -11.47 0.06
C PHE A 134 4.36 -10.59 1.03
N GLY A 135 3.36 -11.16 1.69
CA GLY A 135 2.55 -10.45 2.69
C GLY A 135 3.40 -9.91 3.84
N LYS A 136 4.27 -10.75 4.44
CA LYS A 136 5.20 -10.34 5.50
C LYS A 136 6.10 -9.19 5.04
N ARG A 137 6.66 -9.28 3.84
CA ARG A 137 7.55 -8.24 3.31
C ARG A 137 6.84 -6.91 3.11
N VAL A 138 5.67 -6.92 2.46
CA VAL A 138 4.90 -5.69 2.18
C VAL A 138 4.43 -5.02 3.46
N PHE A 139 3.94 -5.78 4.44
CA PHE A 139 3.44 -5.26 5.71
C PHE A 139 4.52 -4.89 6.73
N ALA A 140 5.77 -5.29 6.49
CA ALA A 140 6.93 -4.88 7.26
C ALA A 140 7.53 -3.54 6.79
N LEU A 141 7.15 -3.03 5.62
CA LEU A 141 7.72 -1.79 5.08
C LEU A 141 7.46 -0.58 5.97
N TYR A 142 8.50 0.23 6.13
CA TYR A 142 8.40 1.53 6.77
C TYR A 142 8.89 2.67 5.88
N PRO A 143 8.13 3.77 5.73
CA PRO A 143 6.73 3.95 6.15
C PRO A 143 5.78 3.00 5.41
N ALA A 144 4.62 2.70 5.99
CA ALA A 144 3.67 1.78 5.35
C ALA A 144 3.19 2.32 4.00
N ILE A 145 2.81 1.43 3.09
CA ILE A 145 2.26 1.81 1.79
C ILE A 145 0.85 2.36 1.93
N GLY A 146 0.04 1.72 2.78
CA GLY A 146 -1.38 2.01 2.95
C GLY A 146 -1.70 2.63 4.30
N ARG A 147 -2.69 3.52 4.31
CA ARG A 147 -3.34 4.03 5.51
C ARG A 147 -4.83 3.78 5.47
N THR A 148 -5.44 3.65 6.65
CA THR A 148 -6.89 3.70 6.79
C THR A 148 -7.34 5.15 6.88
N TYR A 149 -8.41 5.46 6.17
CA TYR A 149 -9.11 6.73 6.30
C TYR A 149 -10.31 6.51 7.21
N VAL A 150 -10.42 7.35 8.24
CA VAL A 150 -11.58 7.35 9.11
C VAL A 150 -12.82 7.81 8.32
N HIS A 151 -13.96 7.19 8.56
CA HIS A 151 -15.23 7.70 8.04
C HIS A 151 -15.50 9.06 8.69
N GLU A 152 -15.33 10.14 7.93
CA GLU A 152 -15.32 11.51 8.43
C GLU A 152 -16.58 11.88 9.23
N ASP A 153 -17.73 11.32 8.85
CA ASP A 153 -19.01 11.55 9.53
C ASP A 153 -19.17 10.79 10.86
N THR A 154 -18.20 9.95 11.22
CA THR A 154 -18.13 9.25 12.50
C THR A 154 -17.23 9.93 13.52
N ILE A 155 -16.56 11.02 13.11
CA ILE A 155 -15.72 11.85 13.98
C ILE A 155 -16.60 12.73 14.85
N GLN A 156 -16.22 12.85 16.13
CA GLN A 156 -16.96 13.67 17.07
C GLN A 156 -16.85 15.16 16.72
N PRO A 157 -17.87 15.99 17.00
CA PRO A 157 -17.82 17.43 16.72
C PRO A 157 -16.57 18.12 17.26
N LYS A 158 -16.14 17.77 18.48
CA LYS A 158 -14.92 18.30 19.12
C LYS A 158 -13.63 18.06 18.34
N ASP A 159 -13.61 17.00 17.52
CA ASP A 159 -12.40 16.55 16.81
C ASP A 159 -12.45 16.88 15.30
N LYS A 160 -13.51 17.55 14.82
CA LYS A 160 -13.64 17.93 13.41
C LYS A 160 -12.59 18.95 12.96
N ASP A 161 -12.09 19.76 13.89
CA ASP A 161 -11.07 20.77 13.62
C ASP A 161 -9.64 20.22 13.69
N ILE A 162 -9.44 19.02 14.24
CA ILE A 162 -8.11 18.40 14.40
C ILE A 162 -7.85 17.25 13.41
N ILE A 163 -8.84 16.82 12.64
CA ILE A 163 -8.62 15.85 11.57
C ILE A 163 -7.81 16.52 10.45
N LEU A 164 -6.67 15.91 10.12
CA LEU A 164 -5.75 16.43 9.10
C LEU A 164 -6.24 16.09 7.70
N ASP A 165 -5.88 16.91 6.73
CA ASP A 165 -6.35 16.80 5.34
C ASP A 165 -5.98 15.46 4.69
N TYR A 166 -4.81 14.93 5.00
CA TYR A 166 -4.36 13.62 4.52
C TYR A 166 -5.13 12.43 5.11
N GLU A 167 -6.01 12.68 6.08
CA GLU A 167 -6.88 11.69 6.71
C GLU A 167 -8.30 11.71 6.15
N LYS A 168 -8.61 12.69 5.29
CA LYS A 168 -9.93 12.91 4.68
C LYS A 168 -9.94 12.42 3.24
N VAL A 169 -10.87 11.51 2.94
CA VAL A 169 -11.07 11.04 1.55
C VAL A 169 -11.69 12.15 0.71
N THR A 170 -12.60 12.93 1.28
CA THR A 170 -13.24 14.08 0.61
C THR A 170 -12.20 15.09 0.16
N LYS A 171 -11.28 15.49 1.05
CA LYS A 171 -10.21 16.45 0.74
C LYS A 171 -9.30 15.97 -0.37
N TYR A 172 -9.01 14.68 -0.39
CA TYR A 172 -8.23 14.09 -1.46
C TYR A 172 -8.98 14.10 -2.80
N ILE A 173 -10.27 13.74 -2.81
CA ILE A 173 -11.11 13.87 -4.00
C ILE A 173 -11.15 15.33 -4.46
N GLU A 174 -11.22 16.30 -3.55
CA GLU A 174 -11.24 17.72 -3.89
C GLU A 174 -9.95 18.23 -4.52
N ASN A 175 -8.79 17.77 -4.03
CA ASN A 175 -7.48 18.23 -4.45
C ASN A 175 -6.96 17.52 -5.72
N SER A 176 -7.58 16.41 -6.13
CA SER A 176 -7.14 15.67 -7.32
C SER A 176 -7.54 16.39 -8.62
N ASP A 177 -6.72 16.23 -9.66
CA ASP A 177 -7.00 16.75 -11.01
C ASP A 177 -7.72 15.73 -11.90
N PHE A 178 -7.84 14.47 -11.48
CA PHE A 178 -8.45 13.40 -12.26
C PHE A 178 -8.88 12.22 -11.38
N TRP A 179 -10.06 11.69 -11.65
CA TRP A 179 -10.67 10.60 -10.92
C TRP A 179 -11.00 9.45 -11.86
N ALA A 180 -10.72 8.24 -11.41
CA ALA A 180 -11.11 7.02 -12.12
C ALA A 180 -11.52 5.94 -11.12
N ALA A 181 -12.40 5.05 -11.56
CA ALA A 181 -12.69 3.83 -10.82
C ALA A 181 -12.69 2.61 -11.75
N GLY A 182 -12.09 1.53 -11.25
CA GLY A 182 -12.14 0.20 -11.83
C GLY A 182 -12.88 -0.79 -10.95
N ILE A 183 -12.99 -2.01 -11.44
CA ILE A 183 -13.47 -3.15 -10.66
C ILE A 183 -12.52 -3.38 -9.47
N CYS A 184 -13.06 -3.76 -8.31
CA CYS A 184 -12.28 -4.15 -7.16
C CYS A 184 -11.52 -5.45 -7.47
N TYR A 185 -10.19 -5.33 -7.60
CA TYR A 185 -9.27 -6.47 -7.75
C TYR A 185 -9.63 -7.63 -6.83
N CYS A 186 -9.70 -7.37 -5.52
CA CYS A 186 -9.86 -8.43 -4.54
C CYS A 186 -11.20 -9.16 -4.68
N ARG A 187 -12.30 -8.44 -4.95
CA ARG A 187 -13.61 -9.07 -5.17
C ARG A 187 -13.65 -9.83 -6.49
N HIS A 188 -13.05 -9.30 -7.55
CA HIS A 188 -12.97 -9.95 -8.86
C HIS A 188 -12.12 -11.22 -8.83
N LYS A 189 -10.99 -11.20 -8.10
CA LYS A 189 -10.22 -12.41 -7.79
C LYS A 189 -11.10 -13.46 -7.12
N MET A 190 -11.84 -13.04 -6.08
CA MET A 190 -12.73 -13.95 -5.36
C MET A 190 -13.95 -14.40 -6.18
N GLU A 191 -14.37 -13.65 -7.19
CA GLU A 191 -15.41 -14.04 -8.14
C GLU A 191 -14.96 -15.21 -9.01
N HIS A 192 -13.76 -15.15 -9.57
CA HIS A 192 -13.15 -16.28 -10.26
C HIS A 192 -12.96 -17.50 -9.34
N LEU A 193 -12.74 -17.28 -8.04
CA LEU A 193 -12.67 -18.39 -7.07
C LEU A 193 -14.04 -18.87 -6.56
N GLY A 194 -15.16 -18.34 -7.06
CA GLY A 194 -16.51 -18.70 -6.63
C GLY A 194 -16.87 -18.28 -5.19
N LYS A 195 -16.14 -17.30 -4.64
CA LYS A 195 -16.20 -16.86 -3.22
C LYS A 195 -16.45 -15.35 -3.06
N VAL A 196 -16.96 -14.68 -4.08
CA VAL A 196 -17.21 -13.23 -4.06
C VAL A 196 -18.30 -12.86 -3.05
N CYS A 197 -18.13 -11.71 -2.40
CA CYS A 197 -19.15 -11.13 -1.52
C CYS A 197 -20.12 -10.22 -2.28
N LYS A 198 -21.19 -9.77 -1.61
CA LYS A 198 -22.24 -8.93 -2.23
C LYS A 198 -21.90 -7.43 -2.31
N ALA A 199 -20.70 -7.03 -1.91
CA ALA A 199 -20.32 -5.61 -1.88
C ALA A 199 -20.05 -5.05 -3.29
N SER A 200 -20.20 -3.74 -3.46
CA SER A 200 -20.06 -3.07 -4.77
C SER A 200 -18.73 -3.37 -5.48
N MET A 201 -18.79 -3.75 -6.76
CA MET A 201 -17.60 -4.12 -7.55
C MET A 201 -16.79 -2.92 -8.05
N ASN A 202 -17.42 -1.94 -8.71
CA ASN A 202 -16.73 -0.80 -9.34
C ASN A 202 -16.39 0.32 -8.35
N VAL A 203 -15.45 0.06 -7.44
CA VAL A 203 -15.12 0.98 -6.33
C VAL A 203 -13.61 1.06 -6.01
N CYS A 204 -12.76 0.56 -6.89
CA CYS A 204 -11.31 0.71 -6.77
C CYS A 204 -10.89 2.00 -7.45
N MET A 205 -10.63 3.04 -6.67
CA MET A 205 -10.40 4.39 -7.17
C MET A 205 -8.92 4.66 -7.41
N SER A 206 -8.62 5.31 -8.51
CA SER A 206 -7.27 5.77 -8.88
C SER A 206 -7.34 7.20 -9.38
N PHE A 207 -6.28 7.95 -9.14
CA PHE A 207 -6.31 9.40 -9.27
C PHE A 207 -5.09 9.92 -10.01
N GLY A 208 -5.18 11.16 -10.49
CA GLY A 208 -4.08 11.85 -11.16
C GLY A 208 -3.51 11.07 -12.34
N ALA A 209 -2.18 11.05 -12.46
CA ALA A 209 -1.49 10.40 -13.57
C ALA A 209 -1.76 8.88 -13.62
N VAL A 210 -1.83 8.21 -12.45
CA VAL A 210 -2.15 6.78 -12.37
C VAL A 210 -3.56 6.52 -12.88
N GLY A 211 -4.55 7.31 -12.44
CA GLY A 211 -5.92 7.22 -12.93
C GLY A 211 -6.02 7.40 -14.45
N ARG A 212 -5.33 8.42 -15.00
CA ARG A 212 -5.26 8.66 -16.46
C ARG A 212 -4.66 7.47 -17.20
N SER A 213 -3.54 6.93 -16.73
CA SER A 213 -2.87 5.77 -17.33
C SER A 213 -3.78 4.54 -17.34
N LEU A 214 -4.48 4.27 -16.23
CA LEU A 214 -5.37 3.11 -16.13
C LEU A 214 -6.61 3.24 -17.03
N CYS A 215 -7.12 4.46 -17.23
CA CYS A 215 -8.17 4.72 -18.21
C CYS A 215 -7.69 4.47 -19.65
N LYS A 216 -6.49 4.94 -20.01
CA LYS A 216 -5.88 4.69 -21.33
C LYS A 216 -5.73 3.20 -21.62
N SER A 217 -5.45 2.40 -20.58
CA SER A 217 -5.28 0.94 -20.67
C SER A 217 -6.58 0.15 -20.43
N ASN A 218 -7.76 0.78 -20.40
CA ASN A 218 -9.06 0.13 -20.16
C ASN A 218 -9.14 -0.70 -18.85
N VAL A 219 -8.39 -0.30 -17.83
CA VAL A 219 -8.43 -0.89 -16.48
C VAL A 219 -9.45 -0.18 -15.59
N ALA A 220 -9.60 1.12 -15.78
CA ALA A 220 -10.54 1.96 -15.06
C ALA A 220 -11.35 2.82 -16.03
N LYS A 221 -12.44 3.40 -15.53
CA LYS A 221 -13.23 4.41 -16.25
C LYS A 221 -13.09 5.75 -15.54
N PRO A 222 -13.05 6.88 -16.29
CA PRO A 222 -13.03 8.20 -15.69
C PRO A 222 -14.30 8.45 -14.89
N LEU A 223 -14.18 9.25 -13.84
CA LEU A 223 -15.27 9.76 -13.03
C LEU A 223 -15.22 11.29 -12.99
N THR A 224 -16.36 11.90 -12.76
CA THR A 224 -16.46 13.26 -12.25
C THR A 224 -16.15 13.31 -10.76
N LYS A 225 -15.79 14.49 -10.25
CA LYS A 225 -15.61 14.73 -8.81
C LYS A 225 -16.85 14.33 -7.99
N GLN A 226 -18.06 14.63 -8.50
CA GLN A 226 -19.29 14.30 -7.80
C GLN A 226 -19.52 12.79 -7.74
N GLU A 227 -19.33 12.08 -8.86
CA GLU A 227 -19.42 10.60 -8.88
C GLU A 227 -18.42 9.94 -7.92
N ALA A 228 -17.21 10.50 -7.80
CA ALA A 228 -16.23 10.04 -6.83
C ALA A 228 -16.71 10.20 -5.37
N LEU A 229 -17.31 11.36 -5.03
CA LEU A 229 -17.88 11.60 -3.70
C LEU A 229 -19.07 10.67 -3.41
N ASP A 230 -19.97 10.52 -4.37
CA ASP A 230 -21.15 9.66 -4.24
C ASP A 230 -20.75 8.19 -4.09
N MET A 231 -19.71 7.75 -4.80
CA MET A 231 -19.14 6.41 -4.66
C MET A 231 -18.61 6.16 -3.26
N VAL A 232 -17.85 7.11 -2.69
CA VAL A 232 -17.34 6.97 -1.31
C VAL A 232 -18.49 6.93 -0.31
N LYS A 233 -19.49 7.80 -0.47
CA LYS A 233 -20.69 7.79 0.38
C LYS A 233 -21.38 6.42 0.33
N LYS A 234 -21.64 5.90 -0.86
CA LYS A 234 -22.23 4.57 -1.07
C LYS A 234 -21.41 3.47 -0.38
N CYS A 235 -20.08 3.49 -0.53
CA CYS A 235 -19.20 2.51 0.09
C CYS A 235 -19.25 2.58 1.62
N ARG A 236 -19.32 3.77 2.20
CA ARG A 236 -19.49 3.96 3.65
C ARG A 236 -20.84 3.42 4.14
N ASP A 237 -21.91 3.65 3.38
CA ASP A 237 -23.26 3.16 3.66
C ASP A 237 -23.34 1.61 3.55
N GLU A 238 -22.52 0.97 2.70
CA GLU A 238 -22.35 -0.49 2.66
C GLU A 238 -21.49 -1.05 3.82
N GLY A 239 -20.75 -0.19 4.52
CA GLY A 239 -19.80 -0.56 5.57
C GLY A 239 -18.45 -1.05 5.05
N LEU A 240 -18.02 -0.53 3.90
CA LEU A 240 -16.67 -0.70 3.39
C LEU A 240 -15.73 0.29 4.07
N VAL A 241 -14.50 -0.15 4.35
CA VAL A 241 -13.42 0.72 4.86
C VAL A 241 -12.67 1.36 3.70
N GLN A 242 -12.31 2.62 3.83
CA GLN A 242 -11.43 3.31 2.89
C GLN A 242 -9.97 3.10 3.30
N ILE A 243 -9.19 2.50 2.40
CA ILE A 243 -7.73 2.34 2.53
C ILE A 243 -7.09 3.00 1.32
N GLY A 244 -6.04 3.78 1.49
CA GLY A 244 -5.40 4.52 0.40
C GLY A 244 -3.91 4.76 0.65
N SER A 245 -3.29 5.56 -0.21
CA SER A 245 -1.86 5.89 -0.09
C SER A 245 -1.54 6.58 1.24
N ASN A 246 -0.54 6.07 1.97
CA ASN A 246 -0.04 6.73 3.18
C ASN A 246 0.94 7.86 2.83
N MET A 247 0.40 9.03 2.45
CA MET A 247 1.15 10.23 2.11
C MET A 247 0.36 11.48 2.48
N GLN A 248 1.00 12.65 2.56
CA GLN A 248 0.35 13.93 2.78
C GLN A 248 -0.13 14.58 1.48
N ASN A 249 0.63 14.41 0.40
CA ASN A 249 0.40 14.88 -0.95
C ASN A 249 0.44 13.70 -1.94
N ASP A 250 0.04 13.92 -3.19
CA ASP A 250 0.19 12.96 -4.30
C ASP A 250 -0.34 11.55 -4.01
N PHE A 251 -1.52 11.49 -3.41
CA PHE A 251 -2.18 10.20 -3.26
C PHE A 251 -2.55 9.67 -4.65
N SER A 252 -2.40 8.37 -4.86
CA SER A 252 -2.59 7.75 -6.17
C SER A 252 -3.81 6.83 -6.25
N TRP A 253 -4.29 6.34 -5.11
CA TRP A 253 -5.37 5.37 -5.04
C TRP A 253 -6.13 5.39 -3.71
N ILE A 254 -7.41 5.01 -3.79
CA ILE A 254 -8.26 4.66 -2.65
C ILE A 254 -9.04 3.39 -3.00
N CYS A 255 -8.95 2.40 -2.13
CA CYS A 255 -9.70 1.16 -2.18
C CYS A 255 -10.85 1.20 -1.15
N ASN A 256 -12.06 0.85 -1.60
CA ASN A 256 -13.23 0.66 -0.76
C ASN A 256 -13.38 -0.83 -0.41
N CYS A 257 -12.74 -1.22 0.69
CA CYS A 257 -12.44 -2.60 1.02
C CYS A 257 -13.50 -3.25 1.91
N CYS A 258 -13.76 -4.53 1.67
CA CYS A 258 -14.52 -5.40 2.57
C CYS A 258 -13.54 -6.30 3.35
N GLY A 259 -13.88 -6.63 4.60
CA GLY A 259 -13.06 -7.49 5.44
C GLY A 259 -12.98 -8.96 4.99
N CYS A 260 -13.82 -9.38 4.03
CA CYS A 260 -13.89 -10.77 3.56
C CYS A 260 -13.03 -11.05 2.33
N CYS A 261 -12.88 -10.10 1.40
CA CYS A 261 -12.11 -10.33 0.16
C CYS A 261 -10.78 -9.57 0.11
N CYS A 262 -10.63 -8.43 0.78
CA CYS A 262 -9.46 -7.56 0.60
C CYS A 262 -8.15 -8.24 1.04
N GLU A 263 -7.17 -8.33 0.13
CA GLU A 263 -5.85 -8.92 0.42
C GLU A 263 -5.18 -8.26 1.62
N ALA A 264 -5.19 -6.92 1.65
CA ALA A 264 -4.53 -6.19 2.71
C ALA A 264 -5.15 -6.49 4.08
N LEU A 265 -6.48 -6.59 4.16
CA LEU A 265 -7.18 -6.90 5.40
C LEU A 265 -7.05 -8.38 5.80
N ILE A 266 -6.99 -9.29 4.83
CA ILE A 266 -6.72 -10.71 5.09
C ILE A 266 -5.31 -10.88 5.66
N ALA A 267 -4.30 -10.29 5.02
CA ALA A 267 -2.93 -10.29 5.49
C ALA A 267 -2.81 -9.64 6.88
N TYR A 268 -3.45 -8.48 7.09
CA TYR A 268 -3.49 -7.81 8.39
C TYR A 268 -4.03 -8.72 9.50
N LYS A 269 -5.16 -9.40 9.27
CA LYS A 269 -5.74 -10.34 10.25
C LYS A 269 -4.84 -11.56 10.51
N LYS A 270 -4.12 -12.04 9.49
CA LYS A 270 -3.24 -13.22 9.58
C LYS A 270 -1.95 -12.90 10.35
N LEU A 271 -1.35 -11.75 10.08
CA LEU A 271 -0.05 -11.34 10.62
C LEU A 271 -0.11 -10.81 12.06
N GLY A 272 -1.31 -10.55 12.60
CA GLY A 272 -1.50 -10.25 14.02
C GLY A 272 -1.16 -8.79 14.38
N TYR A 273 -0.34 -8.59 15.41
CA TYR A 273 -0.19 -7.30 16.11
C TYR A 273 0.84 -6.33 15.48
N ASN A 274 1.51 -6.72 14.40
CA ASN A 274 2.57 -5.93 13.76
C ASN A 274 2.45 -5.67 12.22
N PRO A 275 1.31 -5.86 11.52
CA PRO A 275 1.15 -5.39 10.14
C PRO A 275 0.80 -3.90 10.11
N ARG A 276 1.56 -3.09 9.37
CA ARG A 276 1.38 -1.64 9.34
C ARG A 276 0.33 -1.22 8.30
N ILE A 277 -0.91 -1.01 8.74
CA ILE A 277 -1.84 -0.09 8.06
C ILE A 277 -1.95 1.14 8.94
N GLU A 278 -1.47 2.28 8.44
CA GLU A 278 -1.36 3.49 9.26
C GLU A 278 -2.73 4.08 9.59
N THR A 279 -2.87 4.61 10.80
CA THR A 279 -4.06 5.34 11.24
C THR A 279 -3.74 6.17 12.48
N ASN A 280 -4.35 7.35 12.59
CA ASN A 280 -4.25 8.18 13.79
C ASN A 280 -5.51 8.08 14.66
N TRP A 281 -6.41 7.15 14.36
CA TRP A 281 -7.72 7.04 15.01
C TRP A 281 -7.92 5.63 15.56
N TYR A 282 -8.80 5.53 16.56
CA TYR A 282 -9.30 4.27 17.08
C TYR A 282 -10.75 4.43 17.53
N ALA A 283 -11.47 3.31 17.62
CA ALA A 283 -12.82 3.29 18.15
C ALA A 283 -12.79 2.98 19.66
N GLU A 284 -13.56 3.72 20.45
CA GLU A 284 -13.71 3.53 21.88
C GLU A 284 -15.20 3.28 22.22
N ASN A 285 -15.49 2.37 23.16
CA ASN A 285 -16.85 2.06 23.58
C ASN A 285 -17.17 2.70 24.93
N THR A 286 -18.32 3.39 25.00
CA THR A 286 -18.94 3.81 26.26
C THR A 286 -19.74 2.63 26.80
N ILE A 287 -19.18 1.91 27.77
CA ILE A 287 -19.74 0.66 28.33
C ILE A 287 -21.18 0.86 28.79
N ASP A 288 -21.49 2.00 29.42
CA ASP A 288 -22.81 2.29 29.95
C ASP A 288 -23.93 2.26 28.91
N LYS A 289 -23.63 2.74 27.71
CA LYS A 289 -24.59 2.79 26.59
C LYS A 289 -24.62 1.50 25.78
N CYS A 290 -23.71 0.55 26.03
CA CYS A 290 -23.58 -0.64 25.22
C CYS A 290 -24.69 -1.65 25.53
N THR A 291 -25.42 -2.09 24.50
CA THR A 291 -26.47 -3.12 24.61
C THR A 291 -25.99 -4.54 24.26
N ALA A 292 -24.68 -4.72 24.02
CA ALA A 292 -24.08 -5.98 23.61
C ALA A 292 -24.72 -6.66 22.36
N CYS A 293 -25.37 -5.90 21.47
CA CYS A 293 -26.04 -6.45 20.27
C CYS A 293 -25.11 -7.13 19.25
N GLY A 294 -23.79 -6.95 19.34
CA GLY A 294 -22.79 -7.60 18.48
C GLY A 294 -22.69 -7.06 17.05
N MET A 295 -23.43 -5.99 16.68
CA MET A 295 -23.34 -5.37 15.35
C MET A 295 -21.91 -4.90 15.01
N CYS A 296 -21.23 -4.26 15.96
CA CYS A 296 -19.86 -3.80 15.80
C CYS A 296 -18.86 -4.95 15.57
N VAL A 297 -19.09 -6.10 16.22
CA VAL A 297 -18.28 -7.32 16.02
C VAL A 297 -18.42 -7.80 14.57
N LYS A 298 -19.66 -7.91 14.07
CA LYS A 298 -19.92 -8.35 12.68
C LYS A 298 -19.39 -7.39 11.61
N LYS A 299 -19.39 -6.09 11.90
CA LYS A 299 -18.99 -5.04 10.97
C LYS A 299 -17.50 -4.70 11.01
N CYS A 300 -16.75 -5.16 12.01
CA CYS A 300 -15.32 -4.86 12.12
C CYS A 300 -14.54 -5.57 11.00
N PRO A 301 -13.86 -4.84 10.08
CA PRO A 301 -13.18 -5.46 8.95
C PRO A 301 -11.94 -6.29 9.34
N VAL A 302 -11.41 -6.06 10.53
CA VAL A 302 -10.15 -6.62 11.06
C VAL A 302 -10.34 -7.46 12.33
N ASN A 303 -11.60 -7.76 12.70
CA ASN A 303 -11.91 -8.56 13.89
C ASN A 303 -11.30 -8.01 15.20
N ALA A 304 -11.22 -6.69 15.34
CA ALA A 304 -10.66 -6.02 16.52
C ALA A 304 -11.68 -5.85 17.66
N ILE A 305 -12.90 -6.39 17.56
CA ILE A 305 -13.96 -6.18 18.55
C ILE A 305 -14.52 -7.53 18.99
N THR A 306 -14.65 -7.72 20.31
CA THR A 306 -15.25 -8.91 20.93
C THR A 306 -16.30 -8.50 21.96
N LEU A 307 -17.24 -9.39 22.28
CA LEU A 307 -18.16 -9.20 23.41
C LEU A 307 -17.54 -9.85 24.65
N VAL A 308 -17.37 -9.06 25.70
CA VAL A 308 -16.84 -9.52 26.98
C VAL A 308 -17.85 -9.23 28.08
N LYS A 309 -17.80 -10.03 29.13
CA LYS A 309 -18.67 -9.92 30.30
C LYS A 309 -17.82 -9.41 31.46
N GLU A 310 -18.23 -8.31 32.10
CA GLU A 310 -17.53 -7.79 33.27
C GLU A 310 -17.52 -8.82 34.40
N PRO A 311 -16.41 -8.98 35.13
CA PRO A 311 -16.42 -9.75 36.36
C PRO A 311 -17.50 -9.19 37.28
N ARG A 312 -18.30 -10.07 37.90
CA ARG A 312 -19.29 -9.66 38.90
C ARG A 312 -18.54 -9.07 40.09
N ASP A 313 -18.85 -7.83 40.47
CA ASP A 313 -18.40 -7.27 41.74
C ASP A 313 -19.19 -7.97 42.88
N PRO A 314 -18.53 -8.72 43.78
CA PRO A 314 -19.21 -9.37 44.90
C PRO A 314 -19.77 -8.39 45.94
N HIS A 315 -19.40 -7.10 45.88
CA HIS A 315 -19.85 -6.07 46.82
C HIS A 315 -21.05 -5.24 46.32
N THR A 316 -21.51 -5.47 45.09
CA THR A 316 -22.70 -4.80 44.54
C THR A 316 -23.77 -5.80 44.10
N SER A 317 -25.03 -5.39 44.17
CA SER A 317 -26.16 -6.16 43.63
C SER A 317 -26.29 -6.03 42.11
N GLU A 318 -25.41 -5.28 41.45
CA GLU A 318 -25.45 -5.08 40.01
C GLU A 318 -25.03 -6.37 39.28
N GLY A 319 -25.84 -6.75 38.29
CA GLY A 319 -25.56 -7.91 37.45
C GLY A 319 -24.31 -7.67 36.61
N SER A 320 -23.61 -8.75 36.28
CA SER A 320 -22.46 -8.69 35.37
C SER A 320 -22.90 -8.25 33.96
N LYS A 321 -22.31 -7.15 33.47
CA LYS A 321 -22.66 -6.51 32.20
C LYS A 321 -21.82 -7.06 31.05
N THR A 322 -22.48 -7.38 29.93
CA THR A 322 -21.78 -7.71 28.68
C THR A 322 -21.63 -6.44 27.85
N PHE A 323 -20.45 -6.22 27.26
CA PHE A 323 -20.18 -5.06 26.42
C PHE A 323 -19.17 -5.39 25.31
N ALA A 324 -19.07 -4.51 24.31
CA ALA A 324 -18.08 -4.63 23.25
C ALA A 324 -16.71 -4.09 23.69
N LYS A 325 -15.69 -4.94 23.69
CA LYS A 325 -14.28 -4.57 23.94
C LYS A 325 -13.54 -4.44 22.61
N ILE A 326 -12.80 -3.34 22.46
CA ILE A 326 -11.93 -3.08 21.31
C ILE A 326 -10.50 -3.47 21.67
N ASP A 327 -9.85 -4.21 20.78
CA ASP A 327 -8.40 -4.41 20.76
C ASP A 327 -7.77 -3.24 20.00
N PHE A 328 -7.11 -2.33 20.73
CA PHE A 328 -6.54 -1.10 20.17
C PHE A 328 -5.34 -1.34 19.27
N ASP A 329 -4.64 -2.46 19.45
CA ASP A 329 -3.48 -2.84 18.64
C ASP A 329 -3.92 -3.40 17.27
N ARG A 330 -5.13 -3.98 17.21
CA ARG A 330 -5.77 -4.43 15.97
C ARG A 330 -6.68 -3.38 15.32
N CYS A 331 -7.02 -2.31 16.03
CA CYS A 331 -7.96 -1.32 15.53
C CYS A 331 -7.32 -0.41 14.47
N ILE A 332 -7.79 -0.52 13.23
CA ILE A 332 -7.35 0.35 12.12
C ILE A 332 -8.05 1.71 12.07
N GLY A 333 -8.91 2.05 13.03
CA GLY A 333 -9.50 3.40 13.12
C GLY A 333 -10.49 3.79 12.00
N CYS A 334 -11.09 2.82 11.30
CA CYS A 334 -11.93 3.09 10.13
C CYS A 334 -13.28 3.77 10.41
N GLY A 335 -13.83 3.69 11.62
CA GLY A 335 -15.17 4.22 11.95
C GLY A 335 -16.37 3.39 11.47
N VAL A 336 -16.16 2.27 10.76
CA VAL A 336 -17.26 1.39 10.30
C VAL A 336 -18.13 0.93 11.48
N CYS A 337 -17.52 0.46 12.58
CA CYS A 337 -18.27 0.01 13.74
C CYS A 337 -19.10 1.12 14.42
N THR A 338 -18.56 2.34 14.47
CA THR A 338 -19.24 3.53 15.01
C THR A 338 -20.49 3.86 14.20
N ARG A 339 -20.39 3.84 12.87
CA ARG A 339 -21.52 4.09 11.96
C ARG A 339 -22.69 3.13 12.18
N PHE A 340 -22.41 1.85 12.40
CA PHE A 340 -23.44 0.82 12.55
C PHE A 340 -23.75 0.49 14.02
N CYS A 341 -23.41 1.34 14.98
CA CYS A 341 -23.74 1.11 16.40
C CYS A 341 -25.13 1.70 16.73
N PRO A 342 -26.18 0.89 16.93
CA PRO A 342 -27.53 1.42 17.19
C PRO A 342 -27.63 2.29 18.45
N PRO A 343 -27.03 1.93 19.61
CA PRO A 343 -27.09 2.79 20.78
C PRO A 343 -26.09 3.95 20.73
N LYS A 344 -25.31 4.08 19.64
CA LYS A 344 -24.23 5.07 19.50
C LYS A 344 -23.26 5.04 20.70
N SER A 345 -22.94 3.85 21.18
CA SER A 345 -22.01 3.66 22.30
C SER A 345 -20.55 3.79 21.86
N LEU A 346 -20.26 3.50 20.59
CA LEU A 346 -18.94 3.64 20.00
C LEU A 346 -18.70 5.08 19.53
N LYS A 347 -17.48 5.57 19.72
CA LYS A 347 -17.00 6.88 19.27
C LYS A 347 -15.60 6.75 18.69
N MET A 348 -15.23 7.65 17.78
CA MET A 348 -13.87 7.76 17.26
C MET A 348 -13.07 8.70 18.13
N GLU A 349 -11.86 8.28 18.52
CA GLU A 349 -10.90 9.08 19.29
C GLU A 349 -9.56 9.09 18.56
N ARG A 350 -8.80 10.18 18.75
CA ARG A 350 -7.47 10.35 18.16
C ARG A 350 -6.40 9.67 19.01
N ARG A 351 -5.46 8.98 18.37
CA ARG A 351 -4.28 8.41 19.03
C ARG A 351 -3.37 9.54 19.52
N LYS A 352 -2.83 9.39 20.73
CA LYS A 352 -1.90 10.38 21.32
C LYS A 352 -0.58 10.42 20.55
N GLU A 353 -0.08 9.26 20.17
CA GLU A 353 1.10 9.10 19.34
C GLU A 353 0.67 8.73 17.91
N THR A 354 1.20 9.45 16.94
CA THR A 354 0.93 9.24 15.51
C THR A 354 2.23 8.89 14.80
N ASN A 355 2.16 7.96 13.85
CA ASN A 355 3.32 7.59 13.04
C ASN A 355 3.62 8.66 11.98
N PHE A 356 4.86 8.66 11.50
CA PHE A 356 5.29 9.54 10.43
C PHE A 356 4.53 9.24 9.13
N VAL A 357 4.03 10.30 8.48
CA VAL A 357 3.37 10.23 7.17
C VAL A 357 4.26 10.94 6.15
N PRO A 358 4.79 10.25 5.12
CA PRO A 358 5.58 10.87 4.06
C PRO A 358 4.84 11.99 3.36
N MET A 359 5.56 13.02 2.92
CA MET A 359 5.03 14.12 2.14
C MET A 359 4.47 13.62 0.81
N ASP A 360 5.19 12.79 0.07
CA ASP A 360 4.81 12.34 -1.27
C ASP A 360 5.36 10.94 -1.61
N THR A 361 5.15 10.52 -2.87
CA THR A 361 5.62 9.22 -3.36
C THR A 361 7.15 9.10 -3.37
N PHE A 362 7.85 10.20 -3.66
CA PHE A 362 9.31 10.22 -3.71
C PHE A 362 9.88 10.02 -2.31
N GLU A 363 9.43 10.80 -1.32
CA GLU A 363 9.89 10.65 0.06
C GLU A 363 9.59 9.25 0.59
N ARG A 364 8.38 8.73 0.38
CA ARG A 364 8.04 7.37 0.81
C ARG A 364 8.95 6.32 0.16
N ALA A 365 9.20 6.41 -1.14
CA ALA A 365 10.04 5.44 -1.86
C ALA A 365 11.49 5.46 -1.35
N VAL A 366 12.04 6.65 -1.07
CA VAL A 366 13.39 6.80 -0.51
C VAL A 366 13.45 6.21 0.90
N LEU A 367 12.50 6.55 1.78
CA LEU A 367 12.48 6.04 3.15
C LEU A 367 12.32 4.53 3.22
N GLN A 368 11.42 3.97 2.42
CA GLN A 368 11.27 2.51 2.29
C GLN A 368 12.53 1.84 1.76
N ALA A 369 13.25 2.47 0.84
CA ALA A 369 14.49 1.91 0.33
C ALA A 369 15.63 1.98 1.35
N ILE A 370 15.65 2.99 2.20
CA ILE A 370 16.56 3.04 3.34
C ILE A 370 16.22 1.92 4.33
N ASP A 371 14.96 1.83 4.76
CA ASP A 371 14.45 0.83 5.71
C ASP A 371 14.73 -0.61 5.24
N SER A 372 14.44 -0.90 3.98
CA SER A 372 14.66 -2.22 3.37
C SER A 372 16.10 -2.48 2.89
N ASN A 373 17.06 -1.58 3.14
CA ASN A 373 18.44 -1.69 2.65
C ASN A 373 18.55 -1.86 1.11
N THR A 374 17.68 -1.19 0.37
CA THR A 374 17.63 -1.17 -1.10
C THR A 374 17.95 0.19 -1.72
N LEU A 375 18.30 1.22 -0.93
CA LEU A 375 18.56 2.58 -1.42
C LEU A 375 19.60 2.62 -2.57
N GLN A 376 20.66 1.83 -2.49
CA GLN A 376 21.68 1.72 -3.54
C GLN A 376 21.09 1.35 -4.91
N ASN A 377 20.02 0.56 -4.93
CA ASN A 377 19.33 0.14 -6.14
C ASN A 377 18.54 1.30 -6.77
N LEU A 378 18.07 2.26 -5.97
CA LEU A 378 17.42 3.48 -6.46
C LEU A 378 18.43 4.50 -6.97
N ILE A 379 19.56 4.68 -6.28
CA ILE A 379 20.61 5.63 -6.67
C ILE A 379 21.24 5.19 -7.99
N PHE A 380 21.58 3.91 -8.09
CA PHE A 380 22.25 3.32 -9.24
C PHE A 380 21.32 2.31 -9.93
N ASP A 381 20.26 2.81 -10.55
CA ASP A 381 19.21 1.97 -11.15
C ASP A 381 19.46 1.58 -12.62
N ASN A 382 20.62 1.93 -13.19
CA ASN A 382 21.05 1.36 -14.47
C ASN A 382 21.68 -0.02 -14.22
N TYR A 383 20.96 -1.08 -14.55
CA TYR A 383 21.41 -2.46 -14.35
C TYR A 383 22.31 -3.00 -15.46
N HIS A 384 22.41 -2.28 -16.58
CA HIS A 384 23.27 -2.64 -17.69
C HIS A 384 24.73 -2.24 -17.46
N LEU A 385 24.99 -1.21 -16.64
CA LEU A 385 26.35 -0.71 -16.40
C LEU A 385 27.03 -1.47 -15.27
N TRP A 386 28.17 -2.11 -15.56
CA TRP A 386 28.95 -2.85 -14.56
C TRP A 386 29.46 -1.94 -13.43
N GLN A 387 29.83 -0.70 -13.75
CA GLN A 387 30.27 0.34 -12.81
C GLN A 387 29.20 0.59 -11.73
N TYR A 388 27.92 0.64 -12.14
CA TYR A 388 26.80 0.79 -11.22
C TYR A 388 26.64 -0.46 -10.36
N GLY A 389 26.93 -1.66 -10.90
CA GLY A 389 27.03 -2.89 -10.13
C GLY A 389 28.03 -2.81 -8.99
N VAL A 390 29.24 -2.31 -9.26
CA VAL A 390 30.29 -2.12 -8.24
C VAL A 390 29.85 -1.10 -7.19
N LEU A 391 29.31 0.04 -7.61
CA LEU A 391 28.85 1.09 -6.69
C LEU A 391 27.68 0.61 -5.81
N ARG A 392 26.74 -0.18 -6.37
CA ARG A 392 25.67 -0.81 -5.60
C ARG A 392 26.21 -1.77 -4.56
N ALA A 393 27.16 -2.63 -4.92
CA ALA A 393 27.76 -3.57 -3.97
C ALA A 393 28.47 -2.83 -2.84
N ALA A 394 29.26 -1.81 -3.16
CA ALA A 394 29.97 -0.99 -2.17
C ALA A 394 29.01 -0.27 -1.21
N LEU A 395 28.01 0.44 -1.73
CA LEU A 395 27.02 1.13 -0.89
C LEU A 395 26.14 0.16 -0.11
N GLY A 396 25.77 -0.98 -0.70
CA GLY A 396 25.00 -2.02 -0.01
C GLY A 396 25.74 -2.59 1.19
N ILE A 397 27.07 -2.74 1.12
CA ILE A 397 27.90 -3.10 2.27
C ILE A 397 27.88 -1.97 3.30
N ILE A 398 28.12 -0.72 2.86
CA ILE A 398 28.15 0.44 3.76
C ILE A 398 26.85 0.58 4.53
N PHE A 399 25.69 0.53 3.88
CA PHE A 399 24.39 0.68 4.54
C PHE A 399 24.06 -0.47 5.50
N LYS A 400 24.64 -1.66 5.32
CA LYS A 400 24.52 -2.79 6.24
C LYS A 400 25.48 -2.74 7.43
N LEU A 401 26.42 -1.80 7.48
CA LEU A 401 27.37 -1.70 8.58
C LEU A 401 26.68 -1.25 9.88
N PRO A 402 27.04 -1.82 11.03
CA PRO A 402 26.66 -1.28 12.34
C PRO A 402 27.07 0.21 12.47
N PRO A 403 26.34 1.04 13.24
CA PRO A 403 26.53 2.49 13.29
C PRO A 403 27.96 2.95 13.56
N VAL A 404 28.68 2.23 14.42
CA VAL A 404 30.09 2.54 14.74
C VAL A 404 30.98 2.33 13.51
N LYS A 405 30.77 1.23 12.76
CA LYS A 405 31.52 0.96 11.53
C LYS A 405 31.11 1.90 10.39
N TRP A 406 29.84 2.26 10.32
CA TRP A 406 29.33 3.23 9.36
C TRP A 406 29.91 4.63 9.58
N THR A 407 29.92 5.11 10.83
CA THR A 407 30.51 6.42 11.17
C THR A 407 32.02 6.45 10.92
N MET A 408 32.73 5.34 11.15
CA MET A 408 34.14 5.20 10.77
C MET A 408 34.34 5.24 9.25
N ALA A 409 33.54 4.49 8.49
CA ALA A 409 33.57 4.52 7.02
C ALA A 409 33.27 5.92 6.48
N ASN A 410 32.28 6.61 7.06
CA ASN A 410 31.93 7.98 6.68
C ASN A 410 33.02 9.00 7.06
N ARG A 411 33.73 8.82 8.19
CA ARG A 411 34.90 9.66 8.54
C ARG A 411 36.05 9.49 7.55
N GLN A 412 36.24 8.29 7.01
CA GLN A 412 37.25 8.03 5.97
C GLN A 412 36.83 8.57 4.59
N LEU A 413 35.56 8.44 4.24
CA LEU A 413 35.02 8.90 2.95
C LEU A 413 34.71 10.41 2.92
N GLN A 414 34.62 11.06 4.08
CA GLN A 414 34.27 12.47 4.27
C GLN A 414 33.04 12.95 3.47
N SER A 415 32.08 12.06 3.23
CA SER A 415 30.93 12.34 2.37
C SER A 415 29.81 13.04 3.14
N ARG A 416 29.48 14.27 2.72
CA ARG A 416 28.30 15.00 3.23
C ARG A 416 26.99 14.27 2.94
N PHE A 417 26.92 13.58 1.80
CA PHE A 417 25.77 12.78 1.40
C PHE A 417 25.56 11.58 2.34
N LEU A 418 26.62 10.79 2.58
CA LEU A 418 26.53 9.65 3.49
C LEU A 418 26.13 10.15 4.88
N THR A 419 26.78 11.20 5.39
CA THR A 419 26.46 11.83 6.69
C THR A 419 24.96 12.13 6.84
N ALA A 420 24.34 12.74 5.83
CA ALA A 420 22.91 13.05 5.85
C ALA A 420 22.03 11.78 5.86
N VAL A 421 22.37 10.78 5.03
CA VAL A 421 21.62 9.51 4.95
C VAL A 421 21.72 8.70 6.24
N GLY A 422 22.92 8.57 6.81
CA GLY A 422 23.13 7.82 8.05
C GLY A 422 22.43 8.46 9.24
N ASN A 423 22.55 9.78 9.40
CA ASN A 423 21.86 10.51 10.48
C ASN A 423 20.33 10.33 10.39
N HIS A 424 19.78 10.29 9.19
CA HIS A 424 18.36 10.04 8.98
C HIS A 424 17.98 8.57 9.30
N TYR A 425 18.75 7.60 8.81
CA TYR A 425 18.52 6.17 9.04
C TYR A 425 18.54 5.81 10.53
N TYR A 426 19.56 6.27 11.25
CA TYR A 426 19.73 5.98 12.68
C TYR A 426 18.70 6.70 13.55
N LYS A 427 18.17 7.83 13.10
CA LYS A 427 17.06 8.53 13.78
C LYS A 427 15.73 7.79 13.63
N GLN A 428 15.51 7.12 12.51
CA GLN A 428 14.25 6.42 12.19
C GLN A 428 14.16 4.99 12.75
N ASN A 429 15.28 4.37 13.15
CA ASN A 429 15.34 2.99 13.67
C ASN A 429 15.93 2.93 15.11
N PRO A 430 15.32 3.62 16.09
CA PRO A 430 15.91 3.77 17.42
C PRO A 430 15.85 2.50 18.27
N GLU A 431 14.92 1.57 17.99
CA GLU A 431 14.79 0.26 18.64
C GLU A 431 16.02 -0.65 18.52
N ILE A 432 16.87 -0.46 17.49
CA ILE A 432 18.13 -1.21 17.36
C ILE A 432 19.20 -0.64 18.32
N PHE A 433 18.99 0.56 18.86
CA PHE A 433 20.03 1.35 19.54
C PHE A 433 19.60 1.96 20.88
N GLY A 434 18.50 1.48 21.48
CA GLY A 434 18.03 1.92 22.80
C GLY A 434 17.63 3.41 22.89
N GLY A 435 17.33 4.04 21.74
CA GLY A 435 16.94 5.44 21.66
C GLY A 435 15.42 5.65 21.76
N VAL A 436 15.01 6.84 22.19
CA VAL A 436 13.60 7.26 22.23
C VAL A 436 13.09 7.42 20.79
N LYS A 437 11.87 6.92 20.51
CA LYS A 437 11.17 7.17 19.24
C LYS A 437 11.09 8.68 18.96
N PRO A 438 11.42 9.15 17.75
CA PRO A 438 11.18 10.55 17.42
C PRO A 438 9.69 10.83 17.45
N ASP A 439 9.28 11.87 18.19
CA ASP A 439 7.91 12.38 18.18
C ASP A 439 7.68 13.13 16.85
N TYR A 440 6.77 12.61 16.03
CA TYR A 440 6.39 13.16 14.73
C TYR A 440 5.00 13.80 14.75
N SER A 441 4.50 14.20 15.92
CA SER A 441 3.31 15.03 16.01
C SER A 441 3.40 16.22 15.03
N HIS A 442 2.42 16.28 14.12
CA HIS A 442 2.31 17.31 13.08
C HIS A 442 2.40 18.72 13.71
N GLN A 443 3.07 19.68 13.06
CA GLN A 443 3.25 21.04 13.60
C GLN A 443 1.93 21.73 14.02
N GLU A 444 0.80 21.33 13.42
CA GLU A 444 -0.53 21.82 13.79
C GLU A 444 -1.04 21.30 15.15
N LEU A 445 -0.57 20.13 15.61
CA LEU A 445 -0.91 19.57 16.93
C LEU A 445 -0.13 20.24 18.07
N ASN A 446 0.95 20.97 17.75
CA ASN A 446 1.75 21.72 18.71
C ASN A 446 1.26 23.16 18.94
N LYS A 447 0.16 23.56 18.29
CA LYS A 447 -0.52 24.82 18.62
C LYS A 447 -1.35 24.60 19.87
N LYS A 448 -0.80 24.97 21.02
CA LYS A 448 -1.54 25.11 22.28
C LYS A 448 -2.72 26.07 22.03
N TYR A 449 -3.93 25.56 22.21
CA TYR A 449 -5.09 26.37 22.53
C TYR A 449 -5.13 26.61 24.04
#